data_AF-A0AAP2Z3Y9-F1
#
_entry.id   AF-A0AAP2Z3Y9-F1
#
_cell.length_a   1.000
_cell.length_b   1.000
_cell.length_c   1.000
_cell.angle_alpha   90.00
_cell.angle_beta   90.00
_cell.angle_gamma   90.00
#
_symmetry.space_group_name_H-M   'P 1'
#
loop_
_entity.id
_entity.type
_entity.pdbx_description
1 polymer ?
#
loop_
_entity_poly.entity_id
_entity_poly.type
_entity_poly.pdbx_seq_one_letter_code
_entity_poly.pdbx_strand_id
1 'polypeptide(L)'
;MEITAVETTPLRVPIGRTVGDSRLSITDVYWIVVELETDEGYTGTGWMGSLGFGPDLLSRFVDSQFREHLLGRNPFALEEIVRDLRRQTIYYGELGMSAWPRSAIDVALWDIQAQAAGQPLYRLLGGETGRVRAYASSMDATHEIDELAGLHGKIVEYIPEYDIAPLLENPPTIEDGEVVLPDRPGHGYRIDPAAKDEYGVSFD
;
A
#
# COMPACT_ATOMS: atom_id res chain seq x y z
N MET A 1 -0.88 11.99 21.40
CA MET A 1 -0.64 11.09 20.27
C MET A 1 0.66 11.44 19.60
N GLU A 2 1.65 10.58 19.80
CA GLU A 2 2.99 10.63 19.21
C GLU A 2 3.31 9.27 18.59
N ILE A 3 4.04 9.27 17.47
CA ILE A 3 4.53 8.05 16.83
C ILE A 3 5.69 7.50 17.66
N THR A 4 5.55 6.27 18.17
CA THR A 4 6.51 5.61 19.05
C THR A 4 7.36 4.55 18.35
N ALA A 5 6.85 3.99 17.25
CA ALA A 5 7.58 3.02 16.45
C ALA A 5 7.31 3.22 14.96
N VAL A 6 8.33 2.88 14.17
CA VAL A 6 8.26 2.78 12.71
C VAL A 6 8.76 1.39 12.37
N GLU A 7 7.94 0.59 11.71
CA GLU A 7 8.33 -0.73 11.23
C GLU A 7 8.12 -0.79 9.73
N THR A 8 9.02 -1.49 9.03
CA THR A 8 8.84 -1.75 7.61
C THR A 8 9.00 -3.22 7.32
N THR A 9 8.13 -3.75 6.46
CA THR A 9 8.20 -5.14 6.00
C THR A 9 8.32 -5.15 4.48
N PRO A 10 9.49 -5.48 3.92
CA PRO A 10 9.63 -5.73 2.49
C PRO A 10 9.06 -7.12 2.15
N LEU A 11 8.22 -7.18 1.12
CA LEU A 11 7.54 -8.40 0.69
C LEU A 11 7.81 -8.67 -0.79
N ARG A 12 7.99 -9.94 -1.13
CA ARG A 12 8.06 -10.45 -2.50
C ARG A 12 6.96 -11.49 -2.70
N VAL A 13 5.99 -11.18 -3.54
CA VAL A 13 4.86 -12.05 -3.84
C VAL A 13 5.04 -12.66 -5.23
N PRO A 14 5.21 -13.98 -5.37
CA PRO A 14 5.31 -14.64 -6.67
C PRO A 14 3.94 -14.67 -7.36
N ILE A 15 3.89 -14.26 -8.63
CA ILE A 15 2.69 -14.30 -9.47
C ILE A 15 2.38 -15.73 -9.92
N GLY A 16 3.39 -16.60 -9.98
CA GLY A 16 3.27 -17.99 -10.47
C GLY A 16 3.33 -18.13 -11.99
N ARG A 17 3.33 -17.03 -12.73
CA ARG A 17 3.48 -16.97 -14.20
C ARG A 17 4.19 -15.68 -14.62
N THR A 18 4.59 -15.58 -15.90
CA THR A 18 5.06 -14.31 -16.45
C THR A 18 3.86 -13.45 -16.83
N VAL A 19 3.85 -12.20 -16.38
CA VAL A 19 2.88 -11.18 -16.78
C VAL A 19 3.64 -9.95 -17.21
N GLY A 20 3.17 -9.27 -18.26
CA GLY A 20 3.89 -8.14 -18.82
C GLY A 20 3.17 -7.41 -19.93
N ASP A 21 3.51 -6.14 -20.07
CA ASP A 21 3.05 -5.27 -21.13
C ASP A 21 4.15 -5.04 -22.18
N SER A 22 3.94 -4.05 -23.07
CA SER A 22 4.90 -3.66 -24.09
C SER A 22 6.27 -3.15 -23.57
N ARG A 23 6.42 -2.93 -22.26
CA ARG A 23 7.61 -2.32 -21.64
C ARG A 23 8.29 -3.22 -20.62
N LEU A 24 7.55 -4.08 -19.92
CA LEU A 24 8.08 -4.90 -18.84
C LEU A 24 7.48 -6.30 -18.84
N SER A 25 8.22 -7.28 -18.33
CA SER A 25 7.72 -8.61 -18.01
C SER A 25 8.26 -9.04 -16.66
N ILE A 26 7.39 -9.59 -15.81
CA ILE A 26 7.67 -9.89 -14.41
C ILE A 26 7.01 -11.19 -13.98
N THR A 27 7.61 -11.79 -12.96
CA THR A 27 7.15 -13.04 -12.32
C THR A 27 6.80 -12.84 -10.85
N ASP A 28 7.08 -11.65 -10.33
CA ASP A 28 6.97 -11.29 -8.93
C ASP A 28 6.50 -9.83 -8.81
N VAL A 29 5.75 -9.56 -7.74
CA VAL A 29 5.40 -8.21 -7.31
C VAL A 29 6.04 -7.94 -5.97
N TYR A 30 6.52 -6.72 -5.78
CA TYR A 30 7.21 -6.33 -4.57
C TYR A 30 6.39 -5.28 -3.82
N TRP A 31 6.31 -5.42 -2.51
CA TRP A 31 5.62 -4.48 -1.64
C TRP A 31 6.54 -4.00 -0.53
N ILE A 32 6.35 -2.76 -0.12
CA ILE A 32 6.74 -2.32 1.22
C ILE A 32 5.48 -2.09 2.03
N VAL A 33 5.45 -2.66 3.22
CA VAL A 33 4.50 -2.29 4.27
C VAL A 33 5.22 -1.38 5.24
N VAL A 34 4.56 -0.30 5.65
CA VAL A 34 4.99 0.61 6.70
C VAL A 34 3.94 0.60 7.80
N GLU A 35 4.37 0.34 9.03
CA GLU A 35 3.54 0.38 10.22
C GLU A 35 4.05 1.46 11.17
N LEU A 36 3.13 2.31 11.63
CA LEU A 36 3.40 3.40 12.57
C LEU A 36 2.59 3.15 13.83
N GLU A 37 3.26 2.93 14.95
CA GLU A 37 2.61 2.78 16.25
C GLU A 37 2.59 4.10 17.00
N THR A 38 1.58 4.29 17.83
CA THR A 38 1.43 5.50 18.66
C THR A 38 1.35 5.19 20.15
N ASP A 39 1.68 6.19 20.97
CA ASP A 39 1.56 6.15 22.43
C ASP A 39 0.11 5.99 22.95
N GLU A 40 -0.88 6.18 22.08
CA GLU A 40 -2.30 5.99 22.37
C GLU A 40 -2.84 4.62 21.91
N GLY A 41 -1.98 3.76 21.38
CA GLY A 41 -2.33 2.38 21.00
C GLY A 41 -2.96 2.22 19.60
N TYR A 42 -2.91 3.27 18.76
CA TYR A 42 -3.23 3.15 17.34
C TYR A 42 -2.00 2.70 16.56
N THR A 43 -2.23 1.78 15.62
CA THR A 43 -1.23 1.37 14.63
C THR A 43 -1.78 1.66 13.25
N GLY A 44 -1.14 2.58 12.53
CA GLY A 44 -1.45 2.86 11.13
C GLY A 44 -0.68 1.97 10.20
N THR A 45 -1.33 1.47 9.17
CA THR A 45 -0.66 0.68 8.13
C THR A 45 -0.76 1.38 6.78
N GLY A 46 0.32 1.32 6.01
CA GLY A 46 0.34 1.78 4.64
C GLY A 46 1.27 0.92 3.80
N TRP A 47 1.03 0.90 2.49
CA TRP A 47 1.80 0.05 1.58
C TRP A 47 2.04 0.73 0.24
N MET A 48 3.08 0.27 -0.44
CA MET A 48 3.39 0.69 -1.80
C MET A 48 3.92 -0.51 -2.58
N GLY A 49 3.27 -0.80 -3.71
CA GLY A 49 3.64 -1.88 -4.62
C GLY A 49 4.53 -1.39 -5.75
N SER A 50 5.53 -2.16 -6.13
CA SER A 50 6.44 -1.85 -7.23
C SER A 50 6.63 -3.04 -8.17
N LEU A 51 6.85 -2.72 -9.44
CA LEU A 51 7.02 -3.69 -10.52
C LEU A 51 8.51 -3.78 -10.87
N GLY A 52 9.17 -4.86 -10.44
CA GLY A 52 10.57 -5.11 -10.77
C GLY A 52 11.60 -4.31 -9.97
N PHE A 53 11.20 -3.65 -8.87
CA PHE A 53 12.13 -2.94 -7.99
C PHE A 53 12.20 -3.58 -6.60
N GLY A 54 13.40 -3.65 -6.03
CA GLY A 54 13.66 -4.31 -4.75
C GLY A 54 12.95 -3.64 -3.57
N PRO A 55 12.10 -4.35 -2.81
CA PRO A 55 11.39 -3.80 -1.66
C PRO A 55 12.34 -3.52 -0.48
N ASP A 56 13.51 -4.16 -0.47
CA ASP A 56 14.58 -3.99 0.50
C ASP A 56 15.16 -2.58 0.49
N LEU A 57 15.43 -2.05 -0.69
CA LEU A 57 16.03 -0.74 -0.84
C LEU A 57 15.06 0.33 -0.33
N LEU A 58 13.76 0.13 -0.55
CA LEU A 58 12.73 1.03 -0.05
C LEU A 58 12.55 0.92 1.47
N SER A 59 12.59 -0.29 2.04
CA SER A 59 12.58 -0.50 3.49
C SER A 59 13.78 0.17 4.16
N ARG A 60 15.01 -0.10 3.68
CA ARG A 60 16.24 0.56 4.15
C ARG A 60 16.22 2.08 3.93
N PHE A 61 15.53 2.56 2.90
CA PHE A 61 15.33 3.99 2.68
C PHE A 61 14.47 4.60 3.79
N VAL A 62 13.35 3.98 4.16
CA VAL A 62 12.53 4.46 5.29
C VAL A 62 13.36 4.49 6.57
N ASP A 63 14.07 3.40 6.87
CA ASP A 63 14.86 3.28 8.08
C ASP A 63 15.98 4.32 8.16
N SER A 64 16.69 4.56 7.06
CA SER A 64 17.85 5.45 7.04
C SER A 64 17.51 6.92 6.82
N GLN A 65 16.43 7.24 6.10
CA GLN A 65 16.11 8.62 5.70
C GLN A 65 14.91 9.21 6.44
N PHE A 66 13.94 8.39 6.86
CA PHE A 66 12.65 8.89 7.32
C PHE A 66 12.31 8.55 8.77
N ARG A 67 12.81 7.43 9.32
CA ARG A 67 12.49 6.95 10.68
C ARG A 67 12.63 8.04 11.74
N GLU A 68 13.79 8.68 11.84
CA GLU A 68 14.07 9.73 12.84
C GLU A 68 13.21 10.99 12.65
N HIS A 69 12.69 11.22 11.44
CA HIS A 69 11.80 12.34 11.14
C HIS A 69 10.34 12.08 11.53
N LEU A 70 10.00 10.82 11.82
CA LEU A 70 8.66 10.35 12.19
C LEU A 70 8.49 10.17 13.70
N LEU A 71 9.50 9.62 14.39
CA LEU A 71 9.42 9.33 15.82
C LEU A 71 9.16 10.60 16.63
N GLY A 72 8.27 10.50 17.62
CA GLY A 72 7.82 11.61 18.47
C GLY A 72 6.91 12.62 17.78
N ARG A 73 6.57 12.44 16.49
CA ARG A 73 5.67 13.36 15.78
C ARG A 73 4.22 12.97 16.02
N ASN A 74 3.37 13.98 16.06
CA ASN A 74 1.93 13.78 16.09
C ASN A 74 1.42 13.41 14.68
N PRO A 75 0.73 12.28 14.50
CA PRO A 75 0.25 11.84 13.18
C PRO A 75 -0.78 12.80 12.54
N PHE A 76 -1.43 13.67 13.33
CA PHE A 76 -2.29 14.74 12.81
C PHE A 76 -1.51 15.92 12.20
N ALA A 77 -0.18 15.98 12.37
CA ALA A 77 0.69 16.96 11.72
C ALA A 77 1.08 16.54 10.28
N LEU A 78 0.15 15.91 9.55
CA LEU A 78 0.37 15.28 8.25
C LEU A 78 1.16 16.18 7.27
N GLU A 79 0.66 17.38 7.02
CA GLU A 79 1.27 18.33 6.07
C GLU A 79 2.69 18.74 6.47
N GLU A 80 2.98 18.79 7.77
CA GLU A 80 4.30 19.11 8.30
C GLU A 80 5.25 17.94 8.13
N ILE A 81 4.79 16.72 8.48
CA ILE A 81 5.56 15.48 8.29
C ILE A 81 5.88 15.29 6.82
N VAL A 82 4.88 15.30 5.94
CA VAL A 82 5.06 15.13 4.49
C VAL A 82 6.04 16.17 3.94
N ARG A 83 5.89 17.45 4.31
CA ARG A 83 6.83 18.50 3.88
C ARG A 83 8.26 18.24 4.35
N ASP A 84 8.46 17.77 5.58
CA ASP A 84 9.78 17.46 6.10
C ASP A 84 10.42 16.27 5.37
N LEU A 85 9.67 15.18 5.17
CA LEU A 85 10.16 14.01 4.42
C LEU A 85 10.55 14.40 2.98
N ARG A 86 9.79 15.29 2.33
CA ARG A 86 10.16 15.84 1.02
C ARG A 86 11.46 16.64 1.04
N ARG A 87 11.74 17.38 2.11
CA ARG A 87 13.00 18.13 2.23
C ARG A 87 14.20 17.20 2.34
N GLN A 88 14.06 16.04 2.97
CA GLN A 88 15.14 15.07 3.07
C GLN A 88 15.60 14.55 1.69
N THR A 89 14.69 14.53 0.71
CA THR A 89 14.95 13.96 -0.62
C THR A 89 15.27 14.99 -1.70
N ILE A 90 15.29 16.28 -1.38
CA ILE A 90 15.35 17.38 -2.35
C ILE A 90 16.55 17.32 -3.31
N TYR A 91 17.68 16.77 -2.87
CA TYR A 91 18.93 16.73 -3.66
C TYR A 91 19.06 15.50 -4.56
N TYR A 92 18.26 14.45 -4.35
CA TYR A 92 18.38 13.19 -5.09
C TYR A 92 17.05 12.66 -5.64
N GLY A 93 16.00 13.49 -5.59
CA GLY A 93 14.79 13.35 -6.40
C GLY A 93 13.51 13.45 -5.59
N GLU A 94 12.47 14.02 -6.19
CA GLU A 94 11.14 14.19 -5.58
C GLU A 94 10.11 13.17 -6.10
N LEU A 95 10.47 12.34 -7.07
CA LEU A 95 9.61 11.38 -7.75
C LEU A 95 10.24 9.96 -7.72
N GLY A 96 9.45 8.95 -8.07
CA GLY A 96 9.93 7.57 -8.14
C GLY A 96 10.34 7.04 -6.76
N MET A 97 11.52 6.43 -6.67
CA MET A 97 11.98 5.68 -5.49
C MET A 97 12.01 6.49 -4.20
N SER A 98 12.17 7.81 -4.26
CA SER A 98 12.10 8.67 -3.06
C SER A 98 10.66 9.00 -2.66
N ALA A 99 9.72 9.05 -3.62
CA ALA A 99 8.31 9.31 -3.38
C ALA A 99 7.57 8.09 -2.85
N TRP A 100 7.95 6.91 -3.31
CA TRP A 100 7.23 5.69 -2.99
C TRP A 100 7.14 5.37 -1.49
N PRO A 101 8.21 5.45 -0.68
CA PRO A 101 8.09 5.20 0.76
C PRO A 101 7.32 6.32 1.47
N ARG A 102 7.40 7.57 0.99
CA ARG A 102 6.59 8.69 1.50
C ARG A 102 5.10 8.41 1.29
N SER A 103 4.70 7.83 0.17
CA SER A 103 3.30 7.45 -0.08
C SER A 103 2.81 6.37 0.89
N ALA A 104 3.61 5.35 1.20
CA ALA A 104 3.24 4.34 2.19
C ALA A 104 3.08 4.96 3.60
N ILE A 105 3.99 5.86 3.98
CA ILE A 105 3.91 6.61 5.24
C ILE A 105 2.64 7.49 5.29
N ASP A 106 2.33 8.22 4.21
CA ASP A 106 1.14 9.07 4.12
C ASP A 106 -0.15 8.27 4.35
N VAL A 107 -0.27 7.08 3.74
CA VAL A 107 -1.40 6.18 3.95
C VAL A 107 -1.48 5.72 5.41
N ALA A 108 -0.37 5.34 6.03
CA ALA A 108 -0.33 4.93 7.44
C ALA A 108 -0.76 6.07 8.40
N LEU A 109 -0.37 7.31 8.11
CA LEU A 109 -0.77 8.49 8.88
C LEU A 109 -2.28 8.77 8.73
N TRP A 110 -2.83 8.63 7.54
CA TRP A 110 -4.28 8.73 7.31
C TRP A 110 -5.05 7.62 8.01
N ASP A 111 -4.51 6.42 8.03
CA ASP A 111 -5.11 5.29 8.75
C ASP A 111 -5.23 5.58 10.25
N ILE A 112 -4.15 6.05 10.89
CA ILE A 112 -4.18 6.47 12.31
C ILE A 112 -5.23 7.54 12.55
N GLN A 113 -5.26 8.58 11.71
CA GLN A 113 -6.21 9.69 11.89
C GLN A 113 -7.67 9.21 11.78
N ALA A 114 -7.96 8.30 10.84
CA ALA A 114 -9.28 7.69 10.69
C ALA A 114 -9.63 6.77 11.87
N GLN A 115 -8.69 5.96 12.36
CA GLN A 115 -8.86 5.15 13.56
C GLN A 115 -9.18 6.02 14.78
N ALA A 116 -8.38 7.06 15.01
CA ALA A 116 -8.53 8.00 16.13
C ALA A 116 -9.83 8.81 16.07
N ALA A 117 -10.30 9.13 14.85
CA ALA A 117 -11.60 9.78 14.64
C ALA A 117 -12.79 8.80 14.81
N GLY A 118 -12.53 7.50 14.94
CA GLY A 118 -13.59 6.48 14.96
C GLY A 118 -14.36 6.41 13.65
N GLN A 119 -13.74 6.79 12.52
CA GLN A 119 -14.38 6.86 11.21
C GLN A 119 -13.67 5.95 10.21
N PRO A 120 -14.41 5.30 9.29
CA PRO A 120 -13.76 4.73 8.13
C PRO A 120 -13.10 5.83 7.31
N LEU A 121 -11.92 5.54 6.75
CA LEU A 121 -11.09 6.52 6.06
C LEU A 121 -11.86 7.21 4.93
N TYR A 122 -12.67 6.47 4.17
CA TYR A 122 -13.44 7.07 3.08
C TYR A 122 -14.42 8.16 3.58
N ARG A 123 -15.03 8.01 4.77
CA ARG A 123 -15.89 9.05 5.35
C ARG A 123 -15.09 10.22 5.87
N LEU A 124 -13.93 9.96 6.48
CA LEU A 124 -13.02 11.02 6.91
C LEU A 124 -12.59 11.89 5.72
N LEU A 125 -12.38 11.29 4.55
CA LEU A 125 -12.07 11.96 3.29
C LEU A 125 -13.30 12.59 2.58
N GLY A 126 -14.50 12.49 3.17
CA GLY A 126 -15.72 13.12 2.67
C GLY A 126 -16.62 12.23 1.79
N GLY A 127 -16.34 10.93 1.69
CA GLY A 127 -17.19 9.96 0.98
C GLY A 127 -18.41 9.52 1.78
N GLU A 128 -19.48 9.09 1.09
CA GLU A 128 -20.77 8.77 1.70
C GLU A 128 -21.11 7.26 1.70
N THR A 129 -20.97 6.59 0.55
CA THR A 129 -21.57 5.27 0.31
C THR A 129 -20.67 4.09 0.67
N GLY A 130 -19.35 4.30 0.78
CA GLY A 130 -18.37 3.22 0.93
C GLY A 130 -18.35 2.25 -0.27
N ARG A 131 -18.94 2.62 -1.42
CA ARG A 131 -19.03 1.78 -2.62
C ARG A 131 -18.53 2.56 -3.82
N VAL A 132 -17.68 1.93 -4.63
CA VAL A 132 -17.07 2.55 -5.80
C VAL A 132 -17.06 1.56 -6.96
N ARG A 133 -17.60 1.96 -8.11
CA ARG A 133 -17.47 1.18 -9.36
C ARG A 133 -16.00 0.98 -9.68
N ALA A 134 -15.59 -0.24 -9.98
CA ALA A 134 -14.20 -0.52 -10.33
C ALA A 134 -14.05 -0.87 -11.83
N TYR A 135 -12.84 -0.86 -12.43
CA TYR A 135 -12.62 -1.18 -13.89
C TYR A 135 -11.37 -2.09 -14.35
N ALA A 136 -11.45 -3.18 -15.14
CA ALA A 136 -10.52 -4.34 -15.16
C ALA A 136 -9.32 -4.13 -16.03
N SER A 137 -8.35 -3.51 -15.38
CA SER A 137 -6.97 -3.45 -15.78
C SER A 137 -6.37 -4.85 -15.81
N SER A 138 -5.74 -5.19 -16.94
CA SER A 138 -4.80 -6.30 -17.04
C SER A 138 -3.49 -5.73 -17.56
N MET A 139 -2.39 -6.16 -16.95
CA MET A 139 -1.07 -5.93 -17.54
C MET A 139 -0.72 -6.98 -18.60
N ASP A 140 -1.57 -7.99 -18.80
CA ASP A 140 -1.24 -9.19 -19.55
C ASP A 140 -1.44 -9.04 -21.06
N ALA A 141 -0.51 -8.36 -21.72
CA ALA A 141 -0.44 -8.31 -23.18
C ALA A 141 0.09 -9.62 -23.80
N THR A 142 0.37 -10.65 -22.99
CA THR A 142 0.96 -11.91 -23.45
C THR A 142 -0.10 -12.92 -23.92
N HIS A 143 -1.39 -12.64 -23.71
CA HIS A 143 -2.52 -13.45 -24.15
C HIS A 143 -3.31 -12.79 -25.29
N GLU A 144 -4.08 -13.60 -26.03
CA GLU A 144 -5.02 -13.12 -27.04
C GLU A 144 -6.16 -12.33 -26.36
N ILE A 145 -6.63 -11.25 -27.01
CA ILE A 145 -7.66 -10.34 -26.46
C ILE A 145 -8.93 -11.08 -26.04
N ASP A 146 -9.30 -12.16 -26.74
CA ASP A 146 -10.49 -12.95 -26.46
C ASP A 146 -10.36 -13.78 -25.17
N GLU A 147 -9.14 -14.22 -24.80
CA GLU A 147 -8.87 -14.91 -23.54
C GLU A 147 -8.94 -13.94 -22.36
N LEU A 148 -8.41 -12.72 -22.54
CA LEU A 148 -8.47 -11.64 -21.53
C LEU A 148 -9.92 -11.17 -21.29
N ALA A 149 -10.72 -11.05 -22.35
CA ALA A 149 -12.13 -10.66 -22.24
C ALA A 149 -12.97 -11.70 -21.47
N GLY A 150 -12.63 -12.99 -21.60
CA GLY A 150 -13.26 -14.07 -20.85
C GLY A 150 -12.84 -14.12 -19.38
N LEU A 151 -11.57 -13.82 -19.09
CA LEU A 151 -11.03 -13.84 -17.73
C LEU A 151 -11.47 -12.61 -16.91
N HIS A 152 -11.56 -11.43 -17.54
CA HIS A 152 -11.72 -10.13 -16.86
C HIS A 152 -13.13 -9.51 -16.99
N GLY A 153 -14.10 -10.33 -17.39
CA GLY A 153 -15.56 -10.09 -17.34
C GLY A 153 -15.99 -8.65 -17.08
N LYS A 154 -15.83 -7.79 -18.10
CA LYS A 154 -16.21 -6.37 -18.11
C LYS A 154 -15.76 -5.58 -16.89
N ILE A 155 -14.56 -5.03 -17.02
CA ILE A 155 -14.18 -3.74 -16.47
C ILE A 155 -14.38 -3.70 -14.89
N VAL A 156 -13.50 -4.35 -14.05
CA VAL A 156 -12.99 -3.98 -12.64
C VAL A 156 -11.43 -4.00 -12.26
N GLU A 157 -10.70 -2.94 -11.74
CA GLU A 157 -9.18 -2.87 -11.69
C GLU A 157 -8.74 -3.75 -10.56
N TYR A 158 -8.48 -4.96 -10.98
CA TYR A 158 -8.27 -6.11 -10.17
C TYR A 158 -7.42 -6.98 -11.06
N ILE A 159 -6.12 -6.98 -10.81
CA ILE A 159 -5.26 -7.99 -11.38
C ILE A 159 -5.05 -8.96 -10.21
N PRO A 160 -5.75 -10.11 -10.15
CA PRO A 160 -5.65 -11.03 -9.02
C PRO A 160 -4.19 -11.39 -8.70
N GLU A 161 -3.33 -11.38 -9.71
CA GLU A 161 -1.90 -11.63 -9.63
C GLU A 161 -1.05 -10.47 -9.10
N TYR A 162 -1.52 -9.22 -9.20
CA TYR A 162 -0.86 -8.02 -8.66
C TYR A 162 -1.55 -7.44 -7.44
N ASP A 163 -2.53 -8.16 -6.91
CA ASP A 163 -3.35 -7.68 -5.83
C ASP A 163 -2.55 -7.72 -4.51
N ILE A 164 -2.85 -6.76 -3.63
CA ILE A 164 -2.45 -6.84 -2.23
C ILE A 164 -3.31 -7.86 -1.47
N ALA A 165 -4.43 -8.32 -2.02
CA ALA A 165 -5.33 -9.27 -1.36
C ALA A 165 -4.65 -10.49 -0.71
N PRO A 166 -3.64 -11.15 -1.30
CA PRO A 166 -2.92 -12.25 -0.63
C PRO A 166 -2.19 -11.82 0.65
N LEU A 167 -1.92 -10.53 0.80
CA LEU A 167 -1.27 -9.93 1.96
C LEU A 167 -2.26 -9.47 3.02
N LEU A 168 -3.57 -9.50 2.77
CA LEU A 168 -4.58 -8.94 3.68
C LEU A 168 -5.37 -10.03 4.40
N GLU A 169 -5.60 -9.86 5.70
CA GLU A 169 -6.54 -10.70 6.47
C GLU A 169 -7.97 -10.62 5.92
N ASN A 170 -8.30 -9.46 5.36
CA ASN A 170 -9.64 -9.15 4.86
C ASN A 170 -9.55 -8.40 3.52
N PRO A 171 -9.36 -9.08 2.39
CA PRO A 171 -9.28 -8.41 1.11
C PRO A 171 -10.58 -7.66 0.76
N PRO A 172 -10.50 -6.60 -0.06
CA PRO A 172 -11.69 -5.91 -0.57
C PRO A 172 -12.62 -6.89 -1.29
N THR A 173 -13.93 -6.73 -1.14
CA THR A 173 -14.93 -7.51 -1.87
C THR A 173 -15.50 -6.71 -3.03
N ILE A 174 -15.85 -7.41 -4.11
CA ILE A 174 -16.56 -6.84 -5.26
C ILE A 174 -17.99 -7.39 -5.27
N GLU A 175 -18.97 -6.49 -5.24
CA GLU A 175 -20.40 -6.80 -5.27
C GLU A 175 -21.05 -6.01 -6.39
N ASP A 176 -21.71 -6.69 -7.33
CA ASP A 176 -22.42 -6.05 -8.46
C ASP A 176 -21.56 -5.05 -9.27
N GLY A 177 -20.25 -5.31 -9.38
CA GLY A 177 -19.29 -4.45 -10.10
C GLY A 177 -18.75 -3.26 -9.30
N GLU A 178 -19.03 -3.20 -8.00
CA GLU A 178 -18.51 -2.19 -7.10
C GLU A 178 -17.59 -2.81 -6.05
N VAL A 179 -16.46 -2.16 -5.78
CA VAL A 179 -15.66 -2.45 -4.58
C VAL A 179 -16.41 -1.92 -3.37
N VAL A 180 -16.54 -2.78 -2.36
CA VAL A 180 -17.13 -2.42 -1.06
C VAL A 180 -16.01 -2.12 -0.09
N LEU A 181 -15.92 -0.86 0.32
CA LEU A 181 -14.92 -0.39 1.26
C LEU A 181 -15.32 -0.78 2.70
N PRO A 182 -14.36 -1.13 3.57
CA PRO A 182 -14.64 -1.45 4.97
C PRO A 182 -15.33 -0.30 5.71
N ASP A 183 -16.47 -0.59 6.36
CA ASP A 183 -17.18 0.39 7.20
C ASP A 183 -16.75 0.28 8.68
N ARG A 184 -15.47 0.53 8.94
CA ARG A 184 -14.87 0.51 10.28
C ARG A 184 -13.74 1.53 10.39
N PRO A 185 -13.34 1.96 11.61
CA PRO A 185 -12.26 2.93 11.80
C PRO A 185 -10.96 2.57 11.06
N GLY A 186 -10.32 3.58 10.45
CA GLY A 186 -9.14 3.38 9.59
C GLY A 186 -9.50 3.12 8.12
N HIS A 187 -8.51 2.76 7.29
CA HIS A 187 -8.78 2.20 5.96
C HIS A 187 -9.40 0.79 6.06
N GLY A 188 -9.36 0.17 7.24
CA GLY A 188 -10.09 -1.06 7.56
C GLY A 188 -9.52 -2.33 6.91
N TYR A 189 -8.24 -2.30 6.52
CA TYR A 189 -7.50 -3.46 6.05
C TYR A 189 -6.39 -3.77 7.06
N ARG A 190 -5.94 -5.03 7.10
CA ARG A 190 -4.81 -5.44 7.93
C ARG A 190 -3.94 -6.38 7.13
N ILE A 191 -2.63 -6.17 7.24
CA ILE A 191 -1.66 -7.11 6.67
C ILE A 191 -1.71 -8.38 7.50
N ASP A 192 -1.93 -9.53 6.85
CA ASP A 192 -1.90 -10.83 7.49
C ASP A 192 -0.47 -11.12 8.01
N PRO A 193 -0.28 -11.34 9.33
CA PRO A 193 1.03 -11.72 9.86
C PRO A 193 1.61 -12.96 9.18
N ALA A 194 0.78 -13.95 8.81
CA ALA A 194 1.25 -15.13 8.09
C ALA A 194 1.76 -14.79 6.69
N ALA A 195 1.18 -13.78 6.03
CA ALA A 195 1.66 -13.28 4.74
C ALA A 195 3.00 -12.55 4.89
N LYS A 196 3.25 -11.85 6.01
CA LYS A 196 4.58 -11.28 6.29
C LYS A 196 5.63 -12.37 6.48
N ASP A 197 5.27 -13.47 7.14
CA ASP A 197 6.19 -14.61 7.31
C ASP A 197 6.45 -15.35 5.99
N GLU A 198 5.41 -15.52 5.15
CA GLU A 198 5.51 -16.24 3.88
C GLU A 198 6.25 -15.45 2.80
N TYR A 199 5.90 -14.17 2.63
CA TYR A 199 6.42 -13.31 1.56
C TYR A 199 7.52 -12.35 2.02
N GLY A 200 7.80 -12.33 3.33
CA GLY A 200 8.85 -11.53 3.93
C GLY A 200 10.22 -11.86 3.36
N VAL A 201 10.96 -10.82 3.01
CA VAL A 201 12.30 -10.96 2.46
C VAL A 201 13.31 -10.25 3.35
N SER A 202 14.16 -11.05 4.00
CA SER A 202 15.34 -10.55 4.72
C SER A 202 16.53 -10.50 3.76
N PHE A 203 17.28 -9.41 3.79
CA PHE A 203 18.48 -9.24 2.97
C PHE A 203 19.65 -8.94 3.90
N ASP A 204 20.69 -9.78 3.81
CA ASP A 204 21.96 -9.64 4.54
C ASP A 204 22.72 -8.35 4.16
#